data_AF-A0AB32TRX5-F1
#
_entry.id   AF-A0AB32TRX5-F1
#
_cell.length_a   1.000
_cell.length_b   1.000
_cell.length_c   1.000
_cell.angle_alpha   90.00
_cell.angle_beta   90.00
_cell.angle_gamma   90.00
#
_symmetry.space_group_name_H-M   'P 1'
#
loop_
_entity.id
_entity.type
_entity.pdbx_description
1 polymer ?
#
loop_
_entity_poly.entity_id
_entity_poly.type
_entity_poly.pdbx_seq_one_letter_code
_entity_poly.pdbx_strand_id
1 'polypeptide(L)'
;MRIHTGEKPYTCTECGKSFICKNALDYHMRTHTGEKPFACVQCGKSFTTKSSLMNHMNFHTGTIVFTCDQCEKSLTRKDSIKKHMKTHSGEDHFRCNECGKDFKHKRSLNTHMKLHNGEQSPQN
;
A
#
# COMPACT_ATOMS: atom_id res chain seq x y z
N MET A 1 30.01 -2.12 -4.66
CA MET A 1 28.65 -1.81 -4.15
C MET A 1 27.80 -3.09 -4.18
N ARG A 2 27.25 -3.54 -3.04
CA ARG A 2 26.45 -4.80 -2.93
C ARG A 2 25.01 -4.70 -3.43
N ILE A 3 24.63 -3.60 -4.09
CA ILE A 3 23.22 -3.33 -4.45
C ILE A 3 22.67 -4.27 -5.53
N HIS A 4 23.54 -4.98 -6.25
CA HIS A 4 23.14 -5.93 -7.31
C HIS A 4 23.18 -7.40 -6.91
N THR A 5 23.74 -7.78 -5.75
CA THR A 5 23.88 -9.20 -5.38
C THR A 5 22.65 -9.76 -4.66
N GLY A 6 21.69 -8.92 -4.29
CA GLY A 6 20.48 -9.35 -3.57
C GLY A 6 20.73 -9.88 -2.15
N GLU A 7 22.00 -9.89 -1.69
CA GLU A 7 22.35 -10.33 -0.35
C GLU A 7 21.77 -9.38 0.69
N LYS A 8 21.07 -9.96 1.68
CA LYS A 8 20.40 -9.26 2.77
C LYS A 8 21.00 -9.69 4.11
N PRO A 9 22.19 -9.20 4.48
CA PRO A 9 22.90 -9.66 5.68
C PRO A 9 22.27 -9.20 6.99
N TYR A 10 21.35 -8.22 6.96
CA TYR A 10 20.76 -7.64 8.16
C TYR A 10 19.36 -8.20 8.40
N THR A 11 19.20 -9.10 9.35
CA THR A 11 17.92 -9.75 9.66
C THR A 11 17.30 -9.17 10.93
N CYS A 12 16.00 -8.88 10.87
CA CYS A 12 15.20 -8.50 12.02
C CYS A 12 15.00 -9.70 12.94
N THR A 13 15.34 -9.55 14.22
CA THR A 13 15.18 -10.59 15.24
C THR A 13 13.72 -10.81 15.63
N GLU A 14 12.85 -9.81 15.47
CA GLU A 14 11.43 -9.87 15.85
C GLU A 14 10.55 -10.57 14.80
N CYS A 15 10.85 -10.41 13.51
CA CYS A 15 10.02 -10.96 12.44
C CYS A 15 10.76 -11.72 11.34
N GLY A 16 12.09 -11.86 11.44
CA GLY A 16 12.91 -12.59 10.48
C GLY A 16 13.09 -11.91 9.12
N LYS A 17 12.58 -10.68 8.92
CA LYS A 17 12.77 -9.95 7.66
C LYS A 17 14.22 -9.51 7.47
N SER A 18 14.77 -9.78 6.30
CA SER A 18 16.15 -9.41 5.95
C SER A 18 16.24 -8.18 5.04
N PHE A 19 17.25 -7.34 5.28
CA PHE A 19 17.52 -6.06 4.65
C PHE A 19 18.94 -6.01 4.08
N ILE A 20 19.11 -5.23 3.02
CA ILE A 20 20.40 -5.07 2.30
C ILE A 20 21.38 -4.20 3.09
N CYS A 21 20.87 -3.26 3.89
CA CYS A 21 21.69 -2.34 4.68
C CYS A 21 21.17 -2.20 6.12
N LYS A 22 22.09 -1.90 7.06
CA LYS A 22 21.78 -1.71 8.47
C LYS A 22 20.75 -0.59 8.69
N ASN A 23 20.88 0.55 7.99
CA ASN A 23 19.93 1.65 8.09
C ASN A 23 18.48 1.24 7.76
N ALA A 24 18.29 0.31 6.82
CA ALA A 24 16.95 -0.21 6.49
C ALA A 24 16.41 -1.14 7.57
N LEU A 25 17.28 -1.95 8.20
CA LEU A 25 16.92 -2.73 9.38
C LEU A 25 16.56 -1.80 10.54
N ASP A 26 17.39 -0.81 10.88
CA ASP A 26 17.14 0.14 11.98
C ASP A 26 15.81 0.89 11.77
N TYR A 27 15.55 1.35 10.55
CA TYR A 27 14.26 1.95 10.19
C TYR A 27 13.10 0.97 10.39
N HIS A 28 13.28 -0.28 9.98
CA HIS A 28 12.27 -1.31 10.19
C HIS A 28 12.06 -1.64 11.68
N MET A 29 13.10 -1.62 12.51
CA MET A 29 12.96 -1.85 13.95
C MET A 29 12.04 -0.80 14.61
N ARG A 30 11.99 0.43 14.09
CA ARG A 30 11.02 1.45 14.55
C ARG A 30 9.56 1.03 14.38
N THR A 31 9.27 0.11 13.47
CA THR A 31 7.92 -0.44 13.29
C THR A 31 7.54 -1.41 14.41
N HIS A 32 8.51 -2.03 15.07
CA HIS A 32 8.30 -2.88 16.24
C HIS A 32 8.23 -2.05 17.53
N THR A 33 9.13 -1.07 17.69
CA THR A 33 9.17 -0.24 18.91
C THR A 33 8.08 0.83 18.97
N GLY A 34 7.48 1.16 17.82
CA GLY A 34 6.54 2.29 17.71
C GLY A 34 7.23 3.66 17.74
N GLU A 35 8.55 3.70 17.69
CA GLU A 35 9.33 4.94 17.71
C GLU A 35 8.98 5.83 16.51
N LYS A 36 8.58 7.07 16.78
CA LYS A 36 8.19 8.06 15.77
C LYS A 36 8.93 9.38 16.01
N PRO A 37 10.20 9.49 15.59
CA PRO A 37 11.05 10.64 15.91
C PRO A 37 10.58 11.96 15.29
N PHE A 38 9.75 11.90 14.25
CA PHE A 38 9.38 13.06 13.45
C PHE A 38 7.97 13.52 13.80
N ALA A 39 7.84 14.50 14.70
CA ALA A 39 6.56 15.08 15.08
C ALA A 39 6.18 16.27 14.20
N CYS A 40 4.90 16.36 13.84
CA CYS A 40 4.33 17.54 13.19
C CYS A 40 4.17 18.66 14.22
N VAL A 41 4.82 19.81 13.95
CA VAL A 41 4.75 20.98 14.83
C VAL A 41 3.36 21.61 14.91
N GLN A 42 2.50 21.37 13.91
CA GLN A 42 1.16 21.97 13.86
C GLN A 42 0.08 21.13 14.55
N CYS A 43 0.17 19.79 14.53
CA CYS A 43 -0.86 18.91 15.10
C CYS A 43 -0.33 17.85 16.07
N GLY A 44 0.98 17.80 16.32
CA GLY A 44 1.61 16.83 17.22
C GLY A 44 1.66 15.39 16.69
N LYS A 45 1.15 15.10 15.49
CA LYS A 45 1.21 13.75 14.91
C LYS A 45 2.66 13.34 14.62
N SER A 46 3.05 12.17 15.12
CA SER A 46 4.40 11.64 14.95
C SER A 46 4.51 10.59 13.84
N PHE A 47 5.63 10.59 13.13
CA PHE A 47 5.93 9.74 11.98
C PHE A 47 7.29 9.04 12.14
N THR A 48 7.42 7.86 11.51
CA THR A 48 8.66 7.06 11.53
C THR A 48 9.74 7.59 10.58
N THR A 49 9.33 8.32 9.53
CA THR A 49 10.23 8.95 8.55
C THR A 49 9.95 10.44 8.38
N LYS A 50 11.02 11.17 8.02
CA LYS A 50 10.94 12.56 7.58
C LYS A 50 10.06 12.73 6.33
N SER A 51 10.11 11.80 5.38
CA SER A 51 9.29 11.83 4.16
C SER A 51 7.80 11.73 4.46
N SER A 52 7.40 10.87 5.41
CA SER A 52 6.00 10.77 5.85
C SER A 52 5.54 12.06 6.55
N LEU A 53 6.39 12.66 7.40
CA LEU A 53 6.11 13.96 7.99
C LEU A 53 5.95 15.05 6.92
N MET A 54 6.87 15.12 5.94
CA MET A 54 6.80 16.11 4.85
C MET A 54 5.52 15.96 4.02
N ASN A 55 5.15 14.74 3.64
CA ASN A 55 3.90 14.47 2.92
C ASN A 55 2.65 14.84 3.75
N HIS A 56 2.74 14.72 5.07
CA HIS A 56 1.69 15.17 5.98
C HIS A 56 1.63 16.71 6.08
N MET A 57 2.79 17.39 6.12
CA MET A 57 2.86 18.85 6.12
C MET A 57 2.26 19.49 4.86
N ASN A 58 2.23 18.77 3.73
CA ASN A 58 1.53 19.23 2.53
C ASN A 58 0.02 19.43 2.75
N PHE A 59 -0.59 18.68 3.68
CA PHE A 59 -2.00 18.87 4.05
C PHE A 59 -2.19 20.19 4.80
N HIS A 60 -1.28 20.51 5.70
CA HIS A 60 -1.31 21.73 6.50
C HIS A 60 -1.03 22.99 5.66
N THR A 61 -0.08 22.90 4.74
CA THR A 61 0.33 24.03 3.91
C THR A 61 -0.50 24.19 2.64
N GLY A 62 -1.27 23.17 2.25
CA GLY A 62 -2.00 23.13 0.97
C GLY A 62 -1.10 23.07 -0.27
N THR A 63 0.22 22.94 -0.10
CA THR A 63 1.20 23.11 -1.19
C THR A 63 1.14 22.02 -2.24
N ILE A 64 0.87 20.78 -1.82
CA ILE A 64 0.84 19.61 -2.70
C ILE A 64 -0.40 18.79 -2.35
N VAL A 65 -1.55 19.29 -2.81
CA VAL A 65 -2.82 18.58 -2.79
C VAL A 65 -3.21 18.23 -4.22
N PHE A 66 -3.46 16.95 -4.45
CA PHE A 66 -4.02 16.44 -5.68
C PHE A 66 -5.52 16.31 -5.48
N THR A 67 -6.28 17.13 -6.18
CA THR A 67 -7.73 17.08 -6.19
C THR A 67 -8.21 16.09 -7.24
N CYS A 68 -9.26 15.35 -6.92
CA CYS A 68 -10.00 14.57 -7.89
C CYS A 68 -11.07 15.46 -8.53
N ASP A 69 -11.06 15.53 -9.86
CA ASP A 69 -12.04 16.24 -10.69
C ASP A 69 -13.45 15.60 -10.65
N GLN A 70 -13.56 14.31 -10.34
CA GLN A 70 -14.84 13.59 -10.33
C GLN A 70 -15.57 13.57 -8.98
N CYS A 71 -14.87 13.78 -7.86
CA CYS A 71 -15.50 13.71 -6.53
C CYS A 71 -14.89 14.65 -5.48
N GLU A 72 -14.11 15.65 -5.91
CA GLU A 72 -13.51 16.71 -5.08
C GLU A 72 -12.60 16.21 -3.93
N LYS A 73 -12.22 14.93 -3.93
CA LYS A 73 -11.32 14.37 -2.92
C LYS A 73 -9.91 14.92 -3.09
N SER A 74 -9.38 15.50 -2.01
CA SER A 74 -8.00 16.00 -1.95
C SER A 74 -7.07 14.99 -1.29
N LEU A 75 -5.96 14.67 -1.94
CA LEU A 75 -4.94 13.73 -1.46
C LEU A 75 -3.57 14.38 -1.54
N THR A 76 -2.69 14.18 -0.54
CA THR A 76 -1.35 14.81 -0.55
C THR A 76 -0.30 14.06 -1.36
N ARG A 77 -0.65 12.90 -1.90
CA ARG A 77 0.28 11.97 -2.56
C ARG A 77 -0.19 11.62 -3.98
N LYS A 78 0.73 11.72 -4.95
CA LYS A 78 0.46 11.45 -6.37
C LYS A 78 0.09 9.98 -6.64
N ASP A 79 0.71 9.05 -5.92
CA ASP A 79 0.37 7.63 -6.06
C ASP A 79 -1.00 7.30 -5.44
N SER A 80 -1.39 8.01 -4.38
CA SER A 80 -2.73 7.90 -3.80
C SER A 80 -3.80 8.41 -4.75
N ILE A 81 -3.61 9.56 -5.41
CA ILE A 81 -4.59 10.05 -6.41
C ILE A 81 -4.67 9.11 -7.60
N LYS A 82 -3.55 8.56 -8.10
CA LYS A 82 -3.58 7.56 -9.19
C LYS A 82 -4.40 6.33 -8.81
N LYS A 83 -4.22 5.79 -7.61
CA LYS A 83 -5.03 4.67 -7.10
C LYS A 83 -6.49 5.06 -6.90
N HIS A 84 -6.75 6.29 -6.44
CA HIS A 84 -8.10 6.80 -6.31
C HIS A 84 -8.79 6.96 -7.67
N MET A 85 -8.12 7.45 -8.71
CA MET A 85 -8.72 7.57 -10.05
C MET A 85 -9.19 6.22 -10.60
N LYS A 86 -8.49 5.12 -10.29
CA LYS A 86 -8.96 3.77 -10.63
C LYS A 86 -10.30 3.40 -9.99
N THR A 87 -10.64 4.01 -8.86
CA THR A 87 -11.96 3.80 -8.22
C THR A 87 -13.10 4.43 -9.02
N HIS A 88 -12.80 5.42 -9.87
CA HIS A 88 -13.76 6.02 -10.79
C HIS A 88 -13.82 5.29 -12.12
N SER A 89 -12.67 4.89 -12.66
CA SER A 89 -12.60 4.23 -13.97
C SER A 89 -13.26 2.85 -14.03
N GLY A 90 -13.58 2.23 -12.89
CA GLY A 90 -14.16 0.88 -12.84
C GLY A 90 -13.25 -0.23 -13.41
N GLU A 91 -12.03 0.11 -13.84
CA GLU A 91 -11.10 -0.78 -14.54
C GLU A 91 -10.41 -1.82 -13.63
N ASP A 92 -10.48 -1.66 -12.31
CA ASP A 92 -9.90 -2.65 -11.37
C ASP A 92 -10.83 -3.85 -11.13
N HIS A 93 -11.98 -3.91 -11.82
CA HIS A 93 -12.82 -5.11 -11.79
C HIS A 93 -12.26 -6.17 -12.73
N PHE A 94 -12.07 -7.36 -12.19
CA PHE A 94 -11.74 -8.56 -12.92
C PHE A 94 -13.05 -9.17 -13.42
N ARG A 95 -13.31 -9.09 -14.73
CA ARG A 95 -14.49 -9.69 -15.33
C ARG A 95 -14.31 -11.18 -15.55
N CYS A 96 -15.33 -11.97 -15.21
CA CYS A 96 -15.41 -13.38 -15.58
C CYS A 96 -15.74 -13.49 -17.06
N ASN A 97 -14.91 -14.20 -17.82
CA ASN A 97 -15.10 -14.38 -19.26
C ASN A 97 -16.26 -15.34 -19.58
N GLU A 98 -16.71 -16.17 -18.63
CA GLU A 98 -17.80 -17.13 -18.85
C GLU A 98 -19.19 -16.57 -18.55
N CYS A 99 -19.36 -15.76 -17.50
CA CYS A 99 -20.66 -15.18 -17.16
C CYS A 99 -20.70 -13.65 -17.13
N GLY A 100 -19.59 -12.97 -17.39
CA GLY A 100 -19.53 -11.50 -17.39
C GLY A 100 -19.56 -10.86 -16.00
N LYS A 101 -19.59 -11.63 -14.90
CA LYS A 101 -19.59 -11.07 -13.53
C LYS A 101 -18.29 -10.32 -13.25
N ASP A 102 -18.40 -9.13 -12.68
CA ASP A 102 -17.29 -8.26 -12.31
C ASP A 102 -16.87 -8.49 -10.85
N PHE A 103 -15.55 -8.64 -10.61
CA PHE A 103 -14.99 -8.91 -9.28
C PHE A 103 -13.97 -7.86 -8.88
N LYS A 104 -14.04 -7.35 -7.65
CA LYS A 104 -13.09 -6.35 -7.12
C LYS A 104 -11.63 -6.85 -7.02
N HIS A 105 -11.42 -8.16 -6.87
CA HIS A 105 -10.09 -8.74 -6.72
C HIS A 105 -9.91 -9.97 -7.59
N LYS A 106 -8.71 -10.14 -8.17
CA LYS A 106 -8.36 -11.33 -8.98
C LYS A 106 -8.59 -12.63 -8.22
N ARG A 107 -8.34 -12.65 -6.90
CA ARG A 107 -8.60 -13.82 -6.05
C ARG A 107 -10.08 -14.21 -6.04
N SER A 108 -10.98 -13.22 -5.98
CA SER A 108 -12.42 -13.45 -6.02
C SER A 108 -12.86 -13.98 -7.39
N LEU A 109 -12.32 -13.42 -8.48
CA LEU A 109 -12.52 -13.99 -9.83
C LEU A 109 -12.04 -15.44 -9.89
N ASN A 110 -10.82 -15.74 -9.44
CA ASN A 110 -10.28 -17.11 -9.47
C ASN A 110 -11.13 -18.11 -8.69
N THR A 111 -11.62 -17.74 -7.49
CA THR A 111 -12.55 -18.60 -6.73
C THR A 111 -13.88 -18.77 -7.47
N HIS A 112 -14.37 -17.72 -8.12
CA HIS A 112 -15.58 -17.81 -8.94
C HIS A 112 -15.41 -18.67 -10.19
N MET A 113 -14.26 -18.63 -10.87
CA MET A 113 -13.95 -19.51 -12.01
C MET A 113 -13.98 -20.99 -11.63
N LYS A 114 -13.74 -21.35 -10.37
CA LYS A 114 -13.91 -22.75 -9.92
C LYS A 114 -15.36 -23.24 -9.97
N LEU A 115 -16.33 -22.32 -9.82
CA LEU A 115 -17.75 -22.66 -9.95
C LEU A 115 -18.13 -22.97 -11.41
N HIS A 116 -17.41 -22.37 -12.35
CA HIS A 116 -17.55 -22.66 -13.78
C HIS A 116 -16.96 -24.03 -14.14
N ASN A 117 -15.82 -24.39 -13.55
CA ASN A 117 -15.12 -25.64 -13.83
C ASN A 117 -15.75 -26.89 -13.17
N GLY A 118 -16.94 -26.79 -12.57
CA GLY A 118 -17.70 -27.96 -12.12
C GLY A 118 -17.09 -28.77 -10.97
N GLU A 119 -16.13 -28.22 -10.22
CA GLU A 119 -15.72 -28.82 -8.94
C GLU A 119 -16.79 -28.48 -7.88
N GLN A 120 -17.86 -29.27 -7.87
CA GLN A 120 -18.72 -29.42 -6.69
C GLN A 120 -17.81 -29.92 -5.55
N SER A 121 -17.34 -29.00 -4.71
CA SER A 121 -16.81 -29.40 -3.42
C SER A 121 -17.96 -30.10 -2.69
N PRO A 122 -17.80 -31.35 -2.23
CA PRO A 122 -18.86 -32.06 -1.57
C PRO A 122 -19.23 -31.31 -0.29
N GLN A 123 -20.52 -31.00 -0.13
CA GLN A 123 -21.07 -30.78 1.19
C GLN A 123 -21.00 -32.11 1.93
N ASN A 124 -20.21 -32.15 2.98
CA ASN A 124 -20.48 -32.97 4.15
C ASN A 124 -20.38 -32.06 5.38
#